data_AF-A0A9Q0N6G7-F1
#
_entry.id   AF-A0A9Q0N6G7-F1
#
_cell.length_a   1.000
_cell.length_b   1.000
_cell.length_c   1.000
_cell.angle_alpha   90.00
_cell.angle_beta   90.00
_cell.angle_gamma   90.00
#
_symmetry.space_group_name_H-M   'P 1'
#
loop_
_entity.id
_entity.type
_entity.pdbx_description
1 polymer ?
#
loop_
_entity_poly.entity_id
_entity_poly.type
_entity_poly.pdbx_seq_one_letter_code
_entity_poly.pdbx_strand_id
1 'polypeptide(L)'
;MKIIRSNGYLFIILAICASFHLAYSSGFGRYCPKYPSMPKFNISAFLGKWYEVERTFYLPEIISSCTTLTFDLSNDEASDIENTLDVSVKSINHWTGSPTENKGQATRESTSSSIMDFQFASRLPNAISRYLPGAGRYQVLFTDYGNFAILWSCSSFGSLGYTDQIWLMGRNRSDFELNIRTTIHDSLIQLGLDPDRLVLSRNKNCPDY
;
A
#
# COMPACT_ATOMS: atom_id res chain seq x y z
N MET A 1 -34.20 -4.99 -57.09
CA MET A 1 -34.77 -5.62 -55.88
C MET A 1 -33.72 -6.55 -55.25
N LYS A 2 -33.13 -6.14 -54.12
CA LYS A 2 -32.62 -6.93 -52.97
C LYS A 2 -31.47 -6.16 -52.30
N ILE A 3 -31.84 -5.31 -51.35
CA ILE A 3 -31.74 -5.52 -49.88
C ILE A 3 -30.34 -5.17 -49.37
N ILE A 4 -30.26 -3.92 -48.92
CA ILE A 4 -29.31 -3.43 -47.93
C ILE A 4 -29.48 -4.30 -46.68
N ARG A 5 -28.41 -4.95 -46.22
CA ARG A 5 -28.35 -5.54 -44.88
C ARG A 5 -27.18 -4.91 -44.13
N SER A 6 -27.49 -3.79 -43.47
CA SER A 6 -26.77 -3.35 -42.28
C SER A 6 -27.09 -4.31 -41.13
N ASN A 7 -26.08 -4.63 -40.31
CA ASN A 7 -26.16 -4.59 -38.84
C ASN A 7 -25.25 -5.62 -38.18
N GLY A 8 -24.49 -5.13 -37.19
CA GLY A 8 -24.77 -5.59 -35.82
C GLY A 8 -23.56 -5.94 -34.98
N TYR A 9 -22.45 -6.35 -35.58
CA TYR A 9 -21.36 -6.96 -34.80
C TYR A 9 -20.21 -6.00 -34.47
N LEU A 10 -20.00 -4.95 -35.27
CA LEU A 10 -18.86 -4.04 -35.07
C LEU A 10 -19.05 -3.05 -33.90
N PHE A 11 -20.30 -2.81 -33.47
CA PHE A 11 -20.60 -1.90 -32.36
C PHE A 11 -20.59 -2.58 -30.97
N ILE A 12 -20.64 -3.91 -30.90
CA ILE A 12 -20.71 -4.62 -29.61
C ILE A 12 -19.33 -4.74 -28.96
N ILE A 13 -18.24 -4.72 -29.75
CA ILE A 13 -16.87 -4.83 -29.20
C ILE A 13 -16.36 -3.48 -28.65
N LEU A 14 -16.87 -2.34 -29.12
CA LEU A 14 -16.50 -1.03 -28.58
C LEU A 14 -17.26 -0.62 -27.30
N ALA A 15 -18.34 -1.31 -26.94
CA ALA A 15 -19.18 -0.96 -25.79
C ALA A 15 -18.74 -1.60 -24.46
N ILE A 16 -17.77 -2.52 -24.47
CA ILE A 16 -17.27 -3.19 -23.24
C ILE A 16 -16.08 -2.42 -22.63
N CYS A 17 -15.53 -1.40 -23.30
CA CYS A 17 -14.47 -0.55 -22.75
C CYS A 17 -14.97 0.65 -21.93
N ALA A 18 -16.29 0.81 -21.75
CA ALA A 18 -16.88 1.99 -21.13
C ALA A 18 -17.63 1.71 -19.82
N SER A 19 -17.01 0.94 -18.90
CA SER A 19 -17.31 1.00 -17.46
C SER A 19 -16.46 -0.01 -16.67
N PHE A 20 -15.15 -0.07 -16.95
CA PHE A 20 -14.21 -0.39 -15.89
C PHE A 20 -13.71 0.96 -15.38
N HIS A 21 -14.40 1.52 -14.39
CA HIS A 21 -13.72 2.39 -13.43
C HIS A 21 -12.79 1.48 -12.64
N LEU A 22 -11.71 1.01 -13.27
CA LEU A 22 -10.48 0.81 -12.53
C LEU A 22 -10.19 2.21 -12.00
N ALA A 23 -10.41 2.41 -10.70
CA ALA A 23 -9.96 3.59 -9.98
C ALA A 23 -8.43 3.55 -10.04
N TYR A 24 -7.90 3.96 -11.20
CA TYR A 24 -6.47 3.99 -11.44
C TYR A 24 -5.89 5.05 -10.50
N SER A 25 -4.81 4.67 -9.84
CA SER A 25 -3.95 5.47 -8.98
C SER A 25 -3.17 6.55 -9.73
N SER A 26 -3.84 7.28 -10.62
CA SER A 26 -3.20 8.20 -11.56
C SER A 26 -3.74 9.60 -11.34
N GLY A 27 -2.91 10.48 -10.78
CA GLY A 27 -3.18 11.91 -10.83
C GLY A 27 -2.67 12.53 -12.13
N PHE A 28 -3.25 13.66 -12.53
CA PHE A 28 -2.78 14.49 -13.64
C PHE A 28 -1.48 15.22 -13.26
N GLY A 29 -0.37 14.49 -13.19
CA GLY A 29 0.95 15.04 -12.86
C GLY A 29 2.08 14.16 -13.39
N ARG A 30 3.20 14.76 -13.80
CA ARG A 30 4.38 14.00 -14.27
C ARG A 30 5.13 13.28 -13.14
N TYR A 31 4.93 13.68 -11.90
CA TYR A 31 5.69 13.19 -10.74
C TYR A 31 4.76 12.91 -9.57
N CYS A 32 5.19 12.00 -8.69
CA CYS A 32 4.53 11.75 -7.41
C CYS A 32 4.32 13.05 -6.63
N PRO A 33 3.13 13.25 -6.01
CA PRO A 33 2.93 14.34 -5.08
C PRO A 33 3.94 14.22 -3.93
N LYS A 34 4.42 15.37 -3.45
CA LYS A 34 5.38 15.42 -2.35
C LYS A 34 4.64 15.76 -1.06
N TYR A 35 4.52 14.79 -0.18
CA TYR A 35 4.03 15.00 1.17
C TYR A 35 5.21 15.19 2.12
N PRO A 36 5.20 16.21 3.00
CA PRO A 36 6.22 16.31 4.04
C PRO A 36 6.09 15.12 5.00
N SER A 37 7.19 14.76 5.66
CA SER A 37 7.13 13.81 6.77
C SER A 37 6.06 14.25 7.78
N MET A 38 5.32 13.28 8.33
CA MET A 38 4.34 13.52 9.36
C MET A 38 5.01 14.27 10.53
N PRO A 39 4.50 15.45 10.93
CA PRO A 39 5.11 16.21 12.00
C PRO A 39 5.13 15.44 13.32
N LYS A 40 6.25 15.48 14.03
CA LYS A 40 6.44 14.82 15.33
C LYS A 40 6.11 13.32 15.31
N PHE A 41 6.44 12.64 14.21
CA PHE A 41 6.28 11.20 14.11
C PHE A 41 7.06 10.49 15.22
N ASN A 42 6.36 9.70 16.04
CA ASN A 42 6.94 8.94 17.12
C ASN A 42 7.09 7.49 16.70
N ILE A 43 8.32 7.10 16.33
CA ILE A 43 8.59 5.75 15.87
C ILE A 43 8.27 4.69 16.92
N SER A 44 8.62 4.93 18.19
CA SER A 44 8.41 3.97 19.28
C SER A 44 6.93 3.65 19.49
N ALA A 45 6.04 4.62 19.28
CA ALA A 45 4.59 4.42 19.32
C ALA A 45 4.05 3.71 18.07
N PHE A 46 4.75 3.82 16.94
CA PHE A 46 4.36 3.21 15.68
C PHE A 46 4.79 1.73 15.56
N LEU A 47 5.80 1.30 16.30
CA LEU A 47 6.28 -0.08 16.30
C LEU A 47 5.18 -1.13 16.57
N GLY A 48 5.52 -2.38 16.30
CA GLY A 48 4.69 -3.55 16.51
C GLY A 48 3.85 -3.91 15.28
N LYS A 49 2.82 -4.71 15.55
CA LYS A 49 1.99 -5.35 14.52
C LYS A 49 0.90 -4.41 14.02
N TRP A 50 0.70 -4.42 12.72
CA TRP A 50 -0.36 -3.73 11.99
C TRP A 50 -1.04 -4.69 11.01
N TYR A 51 -2.35 -4.52 10.85
CA TYR A 51 -3.18 -5.28 9.94
C TYR A 51 -3.55 -4.41 8.76
N GLU A 52 -3.41 -4.91 7.54
CA GLU A 52 -3.91 -4.22 6.36
C GLU A 52 -5.44 -4.34 6.32
N VAL A 53 -6.16 -3.26 6.61
CA VAL A 53 -7.64 -3.26 6.70
C VAL A 53 -8.26 -2.89 5.35
N GLU A 54 -7.75 -1.83 4.73
CA GLU A 54 -8.17 -1.40 3.39
C GLU A 54 -6.95 -0.99 2.58
N ARG A 55 -7.10 -0.97 1.26
CA ARG A 55 -6.02 -0.59 0.35
C ARG A 55 -6.52 -0.19 -1.02
N THR A 56 -5.70 0.53 -1.78
CA THR A 56 -5.95 0.76 -3.20
C THR A 56 -5.68 -0.53 -3.99
N PHE A 57 -6.51 -0.88 -4.97
CA PHE A 57 -6.31 -2.07 -5.80
C PHE A 57 -4.95 -2.07 -6.56
N TYR A 58 -4.17 -3.15 -6.44
CA TYR A 58 -2.97 -3.47 -7.24
C TYR A 58 -2.81 -4.99 -7.48
N LEU A 59 -2.15 -5.38 -8.58
CA LEU A 59 -2.16 -6.78 -9.08
C LEU A 59 -1.70 -7.88 -8.09
N PRO A 60 -0.56 -7.76 -7.37
CA PRO A 60 -0.12 -8.73 -6.37
C PRO A 60 -1.16 -9.13 -5.31
N GLU A 61 -2.09 -8.25 -5.02
CA GLU A 61 -3.12 -8.42 -4.00
C GLU A 61 -4.21 -9.42 -4.36
N ILE A 62 -4.33 -9.75 -5.65
CA ILE A 62 -5.28 -10.76 -6.09
C ILE A 62 -5.01 -12.05 -5.34
N ILE A 63 -3.75 -12.32 -4.96
CA ILE A 63 -3.29 -13.58 -4.40
C ILE A 63 -3.21 -13.55 -2.86
N SER A 64 -3.01 -12.38 -2.24
CA SER A 64 -2.79 -12.27 -0.79
C SER A 64 -4.07 -11.99 0.02
N SER A 65 -4.16 -12.62 1.18
CA SER A 65 -5.15 -12.35 2.23
C SER A 65 -4.48 -12.33 3.61
N CYS A 66 -5.15 -11.77 4.62
CA CYS A 66 -4.66 -11.74 6.00
C CYS A 66 -3.26 -11.09 6.11
N THR A 67 -3.05 -10.00 5.38
CA THR A 67 -1.76 -9.29 5.35
C THR A 67 -1.51 -8.56 6.66
N THR A 68 -0.35 -8.78 7.26
CA THR A 68 0.12 -8.07 8.45
C THR A 68 1.55 -7.62 8.27
N LEU A 69 1.84 -6.42 8.75
CA LEU A 69 3.18 -5.86 8.81
C LEU A 69 3.56 -5.69 10.28
N THR A 70 4.74 -6.19 10.66
CA THR A 70 5.33 -5.94 11.97
C THR A 70 6.57 -5.09 11.78
N PHE A 71 6.67 -4.00 12.53
CA PHE A 71 7.82 -3.10 12.54
C PHE A 71 8.53 -3.21 13.89
N ASP A 72 9.80 -3.62 13.87
CA ASP A 72 10.64 -3.78 15.04
C ASP A 72 11.90 -2.90 14.90
N LEU A 73 12.50 -2.52 16.03
CA LEU A 73 13.82 -1.87 15.99
C LEU A 73 14.84 -2.87 15.44
N SER A 74 15.69 -2.42 14.51
CA SER A 74 16.72 -3.29 13.98
C SER A 74 17.75 -3.62 15.06
N ASN A 75 18.20 -4.87 15.09
CA ASN A 75 19.27 -5.33 15.98
C ASN A 75 20.58 -5.60 15.21
N ASP A 76 20.63 -5.23 13.93
CA ASP A 76 21.78 -5.42 13.06
C ASP A 76 22.85 -4.36 13.34
N GLU A 77 23.96 -4.78 13.94
CA GLU A 77 25.11 -3.92 14.27
C GLU A 77 25.76 -3.28 13.03
N ALA A 78 25.54 -3.82 11.83
CA ALA A 78 26.03 -3.24 10.58
C ALA A 78 25.11 -2.15 10.03
N SER A 79 23.88 -2.03 10.55
CA SER A 79 22.92 -1.01 10.15
C SER A 79 23.03 0.25 11.01
N ASP A 80 22.54 1.38 10.49
CA ASP A 80 22.24 2.53 11.35
C ASP A 80 21.05 2.15 12.23
N ILE A 81 21.32 1.53 13.38
CA ILE A 81 20.33 1.00 14.33
C ILE A 81 19.31 2.07 14.69
N GLU A 82 19.73 3.33 14.80
CA GLU A 82 18.82 4.41 15.13
C GLU A 82 17.85 4.67 13.99
N ASN A 83 18.24 4.57 12.72
CA ASN A 83 17.37 4.89 11.58
C ASN A 83 16.75 3.67 10.88
N THR A 84 17.09 2.44 11.29
CA THR A 84 16.68 1.22 10.61
C THR A 84 15.67 0.42 11.43
N LEU A 85 14.63 -0.05 10.75
CA LEU A 85 13.61 -0.94 11.31
C LEU A 85 13.67 -2.28 10.60
N ASP A 86 13.52 -3.36 11.35
CA ASP A 86 13.22 -4.66 10.77
C ASP A 86 11.72 -4.73 10.49
N VAL A 87 11.36 -5.15 9.27
CA VAL A 87 9.97 -5.26 8.84
C VAL A 87 9.68 -6.67 8.39
N SER A 88 8.65 -7.28 8.98
CA SER A 88 8.12 -8.58 8.55
C SER A 88 6.72 -8.41 7.96
N VAL A 89 6.54 -8.89 6.73
CA VAL A 89 5.26 -8.93 6.04
C VAL A 89 4.79 -10.38 5.98
N LYS A 90 3.74 -10.70 6.73
CA LYS A 90 3.07 -12.00 6.69
C LYS A 90 1.76 -11.90 5.93
N SER A 91 1.45 -12.91 5.13
CA SER A 91 0.18 -13.03 4.42
C SER A 91 -0.11 -14.48 4.08
N ILE A 92 -1.28 -14.76 3.53
CA ILE A 92 -1.69 -16.07 3.05
C ILE A 92 -1.95 -15.97 1.56
N ASN A 93 -1.40 -16.90 0.80
CA ASN A 93 -1.82 -17.11 -0.57
C ASN A 93 -3.23 -17.71 -0.56
N HIS A 94 -4.26 -16.93 -0.89
CA HIS A 94 -5.65 -17.39 -0.80
C HIS A 94 -6.02 -18.47 -1.85
N TRP A 95 -5.19 -18.69 -2.88
CA TRP A 95 -5.37 -19.80 -3.82
C TRP A 95 -4.86 -21.13 -3.27
N THR A 96 -3.71 -21.12 -2.58
CA THR A 96 -3.08 -22.34 -2.05
C THR A 96 -3.33 -22.57 -0.56
N GLY A 97 -3.82 -21.55 0.16
CA GLY A 97 -3.92 -21.52 1.61
C GLY A 97 -2.57 -21.45 2.34
N SER A 98 -1.46 -21.33 1.61
CA SER A 98 -0.12 -21.37 2.20
C SER A 98 0.27 -20.03 2.84
N PRO A 99 0.79 -20.02 4.08
CA PRO A 99 1.33 -18.80 4.67
C PRO A 99 2.65 -18.41 4.00
N THR A 100 2.87 -17.12 3.88
CA THR A 100 4.13 -16.53 3.41
C THR A 100 4.60 -15.46 4.38
N GLU A 101 5.90 -15.44 4.67
CA GLU A 101 6.55 -14.39 5.45
C GLU A 101 7.73 -13.84 4.65
N ASN A 102 7.72 -12.54 4.39
CA ASN A 102 8.82 -11.82 3.74
C ASN A 102 9.39 -10.82 4.73
N LYS A 103 10.71 -10.84 4.92
CA LYS A 103 11.41 -9.94 5.84
C LYS A 103 12.24 -8.94 5.06
N GLY A 104 12.50 -7.79 5.66
CA GLY A 104 13.35 -6.75 5.10
C GLY A 104 13.67 -5.67 6.12
N GLN A 105 14.34 -4.63 5.65
CA GLN A 105 14.69 -3.47 6.46
C GLN A 105 14.08 -2.21 5.85
N ALA A 106 13.57 -1.33 6.70
CA ALA A 106 13.10 -0.01 6.35
C ALA A 106 14.05 1.04 6.94
N THR A 107 14.76 1.76 6.09
CA THR A 107 15.67 2.85 6.49
C THR A 107 14.93 4.17 6.43
N ARG A 108 14.92 4.93 7.52
CA ARG A 108 14.25 6.22 7.63
C ARG A 108 15.13 7.33 7.06
N GLU A 109 14.51 8.38 6.49
CA GLU A 109 15.27 9.57 6.05
C GLU A 109 15.96 10.30 7.20
N SER A 110 15.37 10.23 8.39
CA SER A 110 15.91 10.75 9.64
C SER A 110 15.21 10.08 10.83
N THR A 111 15.76 10.27 12.03
CA THR A 111 15.24 9.66 13.27
C THR A 111 13.80 10.09 13.61
N SER A 112 13.31 11.19 13.04
CA SER A 112 11.95 11.71 13.22
C SER A 112 11.09 11.66 11.95
N SER A 113 11.63 11.10 10.85
CA SER A 113 10.90 11.00 9.59
C SER A 113 9.89 9.85 9.63
N SER A 114 8.70 10.10 9.07
CA SER A 114 7.71 9.08 8.76
C SER A 114 7.90 8.46 7.37
N ILE A 115 8.96 8.88 6.66
CA ILE A 115 9.33 8.42 5.32
C ILE A 115 10.46 7.41 5.43
N MET A 116 10.27 6.28 4.77
CA MET A 116 11.08 5.08 4.86
C MET A 116 11.36 4.51 3.47
N ASP A 117 12.59 4.09 3.23
CA ASP A 117 12.96 3.28 2.07
C ASP A 117 13.09 1.81 2.51
N PHE A 118 12.17 0.97 2.04
CA PHE A 118 12.06 -0.44 2.39
C PHE A 118 12.73 -1.34 1.34
N GLN A 119 13.46 -2.34 1.82
CA GLN A 119 14.15 -3.34 1.00
C GLN A 119 13.98 -4.73 1.61
N PHE A 120 13.64 -5.71 0.78
CA PHE A 120 13.57 -7.11 1.21
C PHE A 120 14.96 -7.68 1.51
N ALA A 121 15.03 -8.54 2.52
CA ALA A 121 16.17 -9.39 2.77
C ALA A 121 16.37 -10.33 1.58
N SER A 122 17.49 -10.15 0.87
CA SER A 122 17.77 -10.87 -0.37
C SER A 122 19.26 -11.14 -0.50
N ARG A 123 19.60 -12.14 -1.30
CA ARG A 123 21.00 -12.41 -1.72
C ARG A 123 21.43 -11.54 -2.90
N LEU A 124 20.50 -10.76 -3.47
CA LEU A 124 20.80 -9.86 -4.57
C LEU A 124 21.58 -8.63 -4.07
N PRO A 125 22.50 -8.08 -4.88
CA PRO A 125 23.12 -6.80 -4.59
C PRO A 125 22.09 -5.68 -4.35
N ASN A 126 22.40 -4.73 -3.47
CA ASN A 126 21.51 -3.60 -3.12
C ASN A 126 21.06 -2.79 -4.34
N ALA A 127 21.92 -2.66 -5.34
CA ALA A 127 21.59 -1.98 -6.60
C ALA A 127 20.43 -2.66 -7.36
N ILE A 128 20.16 -3.93 -7.11
CA ILE A 128 19.13 -4.73 -7.77
C ILE A 128 17.94 -4.98 -6.82
N SER A 129 18.19 -5.25 -5.53
CA SER A 129 17.14 -5.56 -4.55
C SER A 129 16.08 -4.46 -4.43
N ARG A 130 16.48 -3.18 -4.62
CA ARG A 130 15.58 -2.02 -4.64
C ARG A 130 14.50 -2.04 -5.74
N TYR A 131 14.64 -2.91 -6.74
CA TYR A 131 13.67 -3.07 -7.84
C TYR A 131 12.77 -4.29 -7.65
N LEU A 132 12.91 -5.03 -6.54
CA LEU A 132 12.00 -6.12 -6.23
C LEU A 132 10.57 -5.59 -6.00
N PRO A 133 9.53 -6.33 -6.44
CA PRO A 133 8.15 -5.92 -6.22
C PRO A 133 7.85 -5.74 -4.73
N GLY A 134 7.39 -4.55 -4.33
CA GLY A 134 7.13 -4.19 -2.93
C GLY A 134 8.33 -3.60 -2.19
N ALA A 135 9.51 -3.53 -2.81
CA ALA A 135 10.59 -2.66 -2.34
C ALA A 135 10.36 -1.24 -2.84
N GLY A 136 10.80 -0.25 -2.08
CA GLY A 136 10.68 1.15 -2.49
C GLY A 136 10.40 2.08 -1.33
N ARG A 137 9.86 3.26 -1.67
CA ARG A 137 9.63 4.33 -0.73
C ARG A 137 8.22 4.31 -0.17
N TYR A 138 8.11 4.30 1.14
CA TYR A 138 6.87 4.27 1.90
C TYR A 138 6.83 5.45 2.86
N GLN A 139 5.64 5.96 3.11
CA GLN A 139 5.42 7.08 4.01
C GLN A 139 4.18 6.84 4.85
N VAL A 140 4.30 7.03 6.17
CA VAL A 140 3.13 7.19 7.03
C VAL A 140 2.67 8.65 6.90
N LEU A 141 1.53 8.87 6.25
CA LEU A 141 0.96 10.20 6.04
C LEU A 141 0.27 10.69 7.32
N PHE A 142 -0.44 9.80 8.00
CA PHE A 142 -1.12 10.11 9.25
C PHE A 142 -1.37 8.85 10.07
N THR A 143 -1.30 8.96 11.40
CA THR A 143 -1.63 7.88 12.33
C THR A 143 -1.95 8.44 13.71
N ASP A 144 -2.85 7.77 14.42
CA ASP A 144 -3.07 7.99 15.85
C ASP A 144 -2.31 6.99 16.73
N TYR A 145 -1.47 6.15 16.11
CA TYR A 145 -0.65 5.08 16.68
C TYR A 145 -1.43 3.90 17.29
N GLY A 146 -2.59 4.16 17.89
CA GLY A 146 -3.38 3.19 18.65
C GLY A 146 -4.47 2.48 17.86
N ASN A 147 -4.96 3.08 16.75
CA ASN A 147 -6.09 2.52 16.01
C ASN A 147 -5.77 2.35 14.53
N PHE A 148 -5.25 3.40 13.88
CA PHE A 148 -5.04 3.39 12.43
C PHE A 148 -3.76 4.08 11.99
N ALA A 149 -3.30 3.73 10.79
CA ALA A 149 -2.28 4.49 10.05
C ALA A 149 -2.58 4.49 8.56
N ILE A 150 -2.36 5.65 7.91
CA ILE A 150 -2.45 5.82 6.46
C ILE A 150 -1.03 5.70 5.91
N LEU A 151 -0.74 4.56 5.28
CA LEU A 151 0.50 4.33 4.56
C LEU A 151 0.31 4.69 3.09
N TRP A 152 1.36 5.24 2.50
CA TRP A 152 1.37 5.66 1.12
C TRP A 152 2.69 5.35 0.47
N SER A 153 2.64 4.93 -0.80
CA SER A 153 3.79 4.76 -1.65
C SER A 153 3.47 5.28 -3.05
N CYS A 154 4.49 5.77 -3.76
CA CYS A 154 4.31 6.23 -5.12
C CYS A 154 5.54 5.96 -5.97
N SER A 155 5.29 5.60 -7.22
CA SER A 155 6.30 5.36 -8.26
C SER A 155 5.98 6.22 -9.48
N SER A 156 6.97 7.00 -9.94
CA SER A 156 6.85 7.82 -11.15
C SER A 156 7.42 7.06 -12.36
N PHE A 157 6.74 7.16 -13.51
CA PHE A 157 7.14 6.55 -14.78
C PHE A 157 7.62 7.62 -15.78
N GLY A 158 8.50 8.51 -15.32
CA GLY A 158 9.00 9.61 -16.14
C GLY A 158 7.87 10.53 -16.61
N SER A 159 7.81 10.81 -17.91
CA SER A 159 6.76 11.67 -18.49
C SER A 159 5.39 11.00 -18.63
N LEU A 160 5.28 9.69 -18.37
CA LEU A 160 4.03 8.93 -18.51
C LEU A 160 3.07 9.10 -17.33
N GLY A 161 3.53 9.72 -16.23
CA GLY A 161 2.75 9.95 -15.02
C GLY A 161 3.31 9.19 -13.82
N TYR A 162 2.47 8.99 -12.80
CA TYR A 162 2.81 8.23 -11.59
C TYR A 162 1.69 7.27 -11.22
N THR A 163 2.04 6.26 -10.43
CA THR A 163 1.10 5.39 -9.71
C THR A 163 1.35 5.54 -8.22
N ASP A 164 0.29 5.66 -7.44
CA ASP A 164 0.36 5.62 -5.99
C ASP A 164 -0.51 4.51 -5.36
N GLN A 165 -0.18 4.15 -4.13
CA GLN A 165 -0.87 3.11 -3.38
C GLN A 165 -1.10 3.62 -1.97
N ILE A 166 -2.33 3.45 -1.50
CA ILE A 166 -2.75 3.78 -0.14
C ILE A 166 -3.05 2.47 0.56
N TRP A 167 -2.58 2.32 1.80
CA TRP A 167 -3.00 1.27 2.71
C TRP A 167 -3.51 1.90 4.00
N LEU A 168 -4.70 1.48 4.41
CA LEU A 168 -5.21 1.75 5.74
C LEU A 168 -4.84 0.59 6.64
N MET A 169 -3.91 0.86 7.54
CA MET A 169 -3.44 -0.09 8.53
C MET A 169 -4.25 0.07 9.81
N GLY A 170 -4.61 -1.02 10.45
CA GLY A 170 -5.30 -1.04 11.74
C GLY A 170 -4.52 -1.80 12.80
N ARG A 171 -4.77 -1.49 14.08
CA ARG A 171 -4.30 -2.33 15.21
C ARG A 171 -5.17 -3.56 15.45
N ASN A 172 -6.31 -3.65 14.78
CA ASN A 172 -7.18 -4.82 14.70
C ASN A 172 -7.46 -5.15 13.23
N ARG A 173 -7.75 -6.42 12.92
CA ARG A 173 -8.21 -6.88 11.60
C ARG A 173 -9.63 -6.44 11.26
N SER A 174 -10.39 -6.15 12.30
CA SER A 174 -11.78 -5.73 12.20
C SER A 174 -11.87 -4.37 11.54
N ASP A 175 -13.09 -4.05 11.12
CA ASP A 175 -13.36 -2.75 10.56
C ASP A 175 -13.15 -1.62 11.59
N PHE A 176 -12.84 -0.42 11.10
CA PHE A 176 -12.69 0.78 11.91
C PHE A 176 -14.05 1.27 12.44
N GLU A 177 -14.04 1.79 13.68
CA GLU A 177 -15.20 2.48 14.26
C GLU A 177 -15.57 3.75 13.47
N LEU A 178 -16.83 4.18 13.55
CA LEU A 178 -17.37 5.28 12.74
C LEU A 178 -16.60 6.60 12.89
N ASN A 179 -16.17 6.95 14.10
CA ASN A 179 -15.37 8.14 14.39
C ASN A 179 -13.98 8.07 13.73
N ILE A 180 -13.32 6.91 13.80
CA ILE A 180 -12.04 6.65 13.15
C ILE A 180 -12.19 6.68 11.64
N ARG A 181 -13.24 6.04 11.08
CA ARG A 181 -13.54 6.08 9.64
C ARG A 181 -13.72 7.50 9.12
N THR A 182 -14.48 8.32 9.84
CA THR A 182 -14.68 9.74 9.49
C THR A 182 -13.34 10.49 9.50
N THR A 183 -12.51 10.26 10.52
CA THR A 183 -11.19 10.89 10.64
C THR A 183 -10.26 10.49 9.48
N ILE A 184 -10.23 9.20 9.12
CA ILE A 184 -9.46 8.69 7.98
C ILE A 184 -9.94 9.34 6.69
N HIS A 185 -11.25 9.33 6.45
CA HIS A 185 -11.86 9.88 5.24
C HIS A 185 -11.53 11.36 5.07
N ASP A 186 -11.71 12.17 6.12
CA ASP A 186 -11.39 13.60 6.10
C ASP A 186 -9.89 13.84 5.86
N SER A 187 -9.03 13.00 6.46
CA SER A 187 -7.58 13.08 6.26
C SER A 187 -7.19 12.80 4.81
N LEU A 188 -7.78 11.77 4.18
CA LEU A 188 -7.53 11.44 2.78
C LEU A 188 -7.95 12.59 1.85
N ILE A 189 -9.14 13.16 2.07
CA ILE A 189 -9.62 14.33 1.31
C ILE A 189 -8.66 15.52 1.46
N GLN A 190 -8.23 15.83 2.68
CA GLN A 190 -7.27 16.92 2.93
C GLN A 190 -5.92 16.70 2.23
N LEU A 191 -5.50 15.44 2.11
CA LEU A 191 -4.28 15.05 1.40
C LEU A 191 -4.45 15.00 -0.12
N GLY A 192 -5.67 15.22 -0.65
CA GLY A 192 -5.99 15.09 -2.06
C GLY A 192 -6.00 13.64 -2.56
N LEU A 193 -6.18 12.68 -1.64
CA LEU A 193 -6.28 11.27 -1.93
C LEU A 193 -7.77 10.87 -1.95
N ASP A 194 -8.19 10.23 -3.03
CA ASP A 194 -9.58 9.81 -3.21
C ASP A 194 -9.89 8.54 -2.37
N PRO A 195 -10.76 8.62 -1.35
CA PRO A 195 -11.12 7.49 -0.50
C PRO A 195 -11.85 6.36 -1.25
N ASP A 196 -12.57 6.68 -2.34
CA ASP A 196 -13.38 5.68 -3.08
C ASP A 196 -12.50 4.63 -3.79
N ARG A 197 -11.19 4.88 -3.86
CA ARG A 197 -10.18 3.93 -4.37
C ARG A 197 -9.90 2.78 -3.40
N LEU A 198 -10.29 2.90 -2.13
CA LEU A 198 -10.02 1.91 -1.10
C LEU A 198 -10.98 0.73 -1.21
N VAL A 199 -10.41 -0.47 -1.13
CA VAL A 199 -11.13 -1.74 -1.07
C VAL A 199 -10.78 -2.47 0.22
N LEU A 200 -11.78 -3.13 0.80
CA LEU A 200 -11.59 -3.94 2.00
C LEU A 200 -10.65 -5.11 1.72
N SER A 201 -9.64 -5.27 2.57
CA SER A 201 -8.75 -6.42 2.55
C SER A 201 -9.45 -7.69 3.03
N ARG A 202 -8.98 -8.84 2.53
CA ARG A 202 -9.52 -10.16 2.91
C ARG A 202 -8.99 -10.59 4.27
N ASN A 203 -9.69 -10.20 5.33
CA ASN A 203 -9.30 -10.48 6.72
C ASN A 203 -10.23 -11.45 7.48
N LYS A 204 -11.04 -12.23 6.77
CA LYS A 204 -11.92 -13.25 7.38
C LYS A 204 -11.19 -14.58 7.54
N ASN A 205 -11.41 -15.27 8.65
CA ASN A 205 -10.86 -16.59 8.96
C ASN A 205 -9.33 -16.67 8.87
N CYS A 206 -8.64 -15.62 9.33
CA CYS A 206 -7.20 -15.59 9.37
C CYS A 206 -6.65 -16.49 10.51
N PRO A 207 -5.54 -17.21 10.29
CA PRO A 207 -4.83 -17.91 11.35
C PRO A 207 -4.15 -16.91 12.30
N ASP A 208 -3.98 -17.35 13.55
CA ASP A 208 -3.21 -16.63 14.55
C ASP A 208 -1.73 -17.03 14.43
N TYR A 209 -0.87 -16.04 14.16
CA TYR A 209 0.58 -16.17 13.97
C TYR A 209 1.37 -14.98 14.53
#